data_AF-A0A7W7AGS2-F1
#
_entry.id   AF-A0A7W7AGS2-F1
#
_cell.length_a   1.000
_cell.length_b   1.000
_cell.length_c   1.000
_cell.angle_alpha   90.00
_cell.angle_beta   90.00
_cell.angle_gamma   90.00
#
_symmetry.space_group_name_H-M   'P 1'
#
loop_
_entity.id
_entity.type
_entity.pdbx_description
1 polymer ?
#
loop_
_entity_poly.entity_id
_entity_poly.type
_entity_poly.pdbx_seq_one_letter_code
_entity_poly.pdbx_strand_id
1 'polypeptide(L)'
;MSLNEALSRTLLLMRTDLDASVPDGALLDALTSVRVVLHAGADAMATHSGQTALVTAALTMARSGHEVWIDCADVDTIGAQPPLEPGSLIDAIVAVGKDLLPGCSIARGAPPNNDLAVTIGTVATSIESTRRIAIDAGDWWGRIAPQSAGWSGSDWPLGGICAGVLVASEAFRIAMRRLADHARARDYFDELYAETADATFALAPENTPKAISLPHFDLVSGGAIANAALFALARLPGVVGSGRVLDDDVSALSNLNRNALLVRSALEIAKVTDLAHRAKGVAIDPEPVRYVMGMPVAPIVLVGVDDIPSRWAVQAAGPNWLGVGATEGFAVLVSSHSPSQPCVGCLHPAAATPTGPIPTAAFVSLLSGLLLVARWLRSLGPEGPALADQQVFINALRPEGWTFGAMPVAPNSGCPVACTASTARAAA
;
A
#
# COMPACT_ATOMS: atom_id res chain seq x y z
N MET A 1 -4.91 -19.79 -16.55
CA MET A 1 -4.50 -18.97 -15.39
C MET A 1 -5.48 -19.20 -14.26
N SER A 2 -5.02 -19.61 -13.08
CA SER A 2 -5.89 -19.95 -11.94
C SER A 2 -5.92 -18.84 -10.89
N LEU A 3 -7.03 -18.73 -10.15
CA LEU A 3 -7.13 -17.78 -9.04
C LEU A 3 -6.14 -18.12 -7.90
N ASN A 4 -5.86 -19.41 -7.67
CA ASN A 4 -4.87 -19.87 -6.68
C ASN A 4 -3.49 -19.24 -6.95
N GLU A 5 -3.01 -19.34 -8.18
CA GLU A 5 -1.73 -18.75 -8.57
C GLU A 5 -1.71 -17.22 -8.41
N ALA A 6 -2.80 -16.55 -8.76
CA ALA A 6 -2.93 -15.09 -8.61
C ALA A 6 -2.87 -14.64 -7.15
N LEU A 7 -3.46 -15.41 -6.23
CA LEU A 7 -3.50 -15.13 -4.79
C LEU A 7 -2.37 -15.80 -3.99
N SER A 8 -1.46 -16.52 -4.65
CA SER A 8 -0.45 -17.37 -4.00
C SER A 8 0.35 -16.66 -2.89
N ARG A 9 0.73 -15.39 -3.06
CA ARG A 9 1.45 -14.64 -1.99
C ARG A 9 0.57 -14.30 -0.79
N THR A 10 -0.72 -14.07 -1.01
CA THR A 10 -1.71 -13.88 0.06
C THR A 10 -1.93 -15.20 0.79
N LEU A 11 -2.08 -16.32 0.07
CA LEU A 11 -2.27 -17.64 0.68
C LEU A 11 -1.06 -18.06 1.52
N LEU A 12 0.15 -17.81 1.02
CA LEU A 12 1.38 -18.01 1.80
C LEU A 12 1.40 -17.18 3.08
N LEU A 13 0.83 -15.97 3.06
CA LEU A 13 0.76 -15.11 4.23
C LEU A 13 -0.26 -15.66 5.22
N MET A 14 -1.44 -16.08 4.78
CA MET A 14 -2.45 -16.69 5.67
C MET A 14 -1.91 -17.91 6.40
N ARG A 15 -1.02 -18.69 5.76
CA ARG A 15 -0.40 -19.89 6.34
C ARG A 15 0.54 -19.62 7.51
N THR A 16 0.97 -18.38 7.76
CA THR A 16 1.86 -18.07 8.90
C THR A 16 1.20 -18.39 10.23
N ASP A 17 -0.12 -18.17 10.33
CA ASP A 17 -0.87 -18.24 11.58
C ASP A 17 -1.80 -19.48 11.66
N LEU A 18 -1.81 -20.29 10.60
CA LEU A 18 -2.69 -21.45 10.46
C LEU A 18 -1.93 -22.78 10.43
N ASP A 19 -2.59 -23.85 10.87
CA ASP A 19 -2.06 -25.20 10.81
C ASP A 19 -1.64 -25.59 9.39
N ALA A 20 -0.52 -26.31 9.27
CA ALA A 20 0.03 -26.70 7.97
C ALA A 20 -0.92 -27.60 7.16
N SER A 21 -1.90 -28.24 7.81
CA SER A 21 -2.90 -29.10 7.20
C SER A 21 -4.02 -28.36 6.46
N VAL A 22 -4.15 -27.03 6.63
CA VAL A 22 -5.20 -26.27 5.94
C VAL A 22 -4.96 -26.31 4.43
N PRO A 23 -5.90 -26.84 3.62
CA PRO A 23 -5.74 -26.92 2.17
C PRO A 23 -5.90 -25.54 1.52
N ASP A 24 -5.25 -25.32 0.37
CA ASP A 24 -5.38 -24.07 -0.40
C ASP A 24 -6.85 -23.72 -0.70
N GLY A 25 -7.68 -24.73 -0.94
CA GLY A 25 -9.12 -24.54 -1.18
C GLY A 25 -9.81 -23.83 -0.03
N ALA A 26 -9.53 -24.20 1.22
CA ALA A 26 -10.12 -23.54 2.39
C ALA A 26 -9.65 -22.08 2.54
N LEU A 27 -8.39 -21.80 2.22
CA LEU A 27 -7.85 -20.44 2.25
C LEU A 27 -8.48 -19.57 1.16
N LEU A 28 -8.61 -20.11 -0.06
CA LEU A 28 -9.28 -19.45 -1.17
C LEU A 28 -10.74 -19.18 -0.87
N ASP A 29 -11.46 -20.21 -0.40
CA ASP A 29 -12.87 -20.09 -0.03
C ASP A 29 -13.05 -19.01 1.04
N ALA A 30 -12.19 -18.98 2.07
CA ALA A 30 -12.25 -17.95 3.11
C ALA A 30 -12.08 -16.53 2.55
N LEU A 31 -11.21 -16.30 1.57
CA LEU A 31 -11.04 -15.00 0.92
C LEU A 31 -12.22 -14.65 0.00
N THR A 32 -12.64 -15.59 -0.85
CA THR A 32 -13.61 -15.34 -1.93
C THR A 32 -15.05 -15.35 -1.50
N SER A 33 -15.34 -15.89 -0.32
CA SER A 33 -16.70 -15.88 0.24
C SER A 33 -16.99 -14.64 1.09
N VAL A 34 -16.02 -13.74 1.29
CA VAL A 34 -16.28 -12.47 2.01
C VAL A 34 -16.94 -11.48 1.07
N ARG A 35 -18.17 -11.09 1.43
CA ARG A 35 -18.97 -10.13 0.68
C ARG A 35 -18.91 -8.74 1.32
N VAL A 36 -18.45 -7.78 0.55
CA VAL A 36 -18.30 -6.39 0.98
C VAL A 36 -19.15 -5.48 0.10
N VAL A 37 -19.87 -4.56 0.72
CA VAL A 37 -20.56 -3.47 0.03
C VAL A 37 -19.98 -2.13 0.46
N LEU A 38 -19.57 -1.34 -0.53
CA LEU A 38 -19.06 0.01 -0.39
C LEU A 38 -20.20 0.98 -0.70
N HIS A 39 -20.62 1.74 0.31
CA HIS A 39 -21.74 2.66 0.22
C HIS A 39 -21.25 4.09 0.49
N ALA A 40 -21.25 4.93 -0.54
CA ALA A 40 -20.61 6.24 -0.49
C ALA A 40 -21.62 7.39 -0.54
N GLY A 41 -21.45 8.36 0.36
CA GLY A 41 -22.22 9.58 0.41
C GLY A 41 -21.80 10.62 -0.62
N ALA A 42 -22.71 11.56 -0.91
CA ALA A 42 -22.47 12.64 -1.86
C ALA A 42 -21.34 13.58 -1.41
N ASP A 43 -21.13 13.74 -0.10
CA ASP A 43 -20.04 14.53 0.48
C ASP A 43 -18.66 13.96 0.10
N ALA A 44 -18.47 12.64 0.21
CA ALA A 44 -17.24 11.98 -0.21
C ALA A 44 -17.10 11.98 -1.75
N MET A 45 -18.15 11.61 -2.49
CA MET A 45 -18.10 11.47 -3.95
C MET A 45 -17.91 12.78 -4.72
N ALA A 46 -18.20 13.92 -4.09
CA ALA A 46 -17.92 15.25 -4.63
C ALA A 46 -16.43 15.65 -4.55
N THR A 47 -15.56 14.81 -3.98
CA THR A 47 -14.14 15.13 -3.73
C THR A 47 -13.21 14.11 -4.39
N HIS A 48 -12.01 14.55 -4.79
CA HIS A 48 -10.99 13.64 -5.31
C HIS A 48 -10.54 12.63 -4.24
N SER A 49 -10.43 13.08 -3.00
CA SER A 49 -10.04 12.24 -1.85
C SER A 49 -11.07 11.14 -1.56
N GLY A 50 -12.36 11.47 -1.57
CA GLY A 50 -13.43 10.49 -1.33
C GLY A 50 -13.57 9.48 -2.46
N GLN A 51 -13.49 9.91 -3.73
CA GLN A 51 -13.44 8.96 -4.85
C GLN A 51 -12.19 8.07 -4.78
N THR A 52 -11.04 8.63 -4.40
CA THR A 52 -9.81 7.85 -4.20
C THR A 52 -9.97 6.79 -3.10
N ALA A 53 -10.67 7.10 -2.01
CA ALA A 53 -10.95 6.13 -0.95
C ALA A 53 -11.80 4.97 -1.46
N LEU A 54 -12.86 5.26 -2.23
CA LEU A 54 -13.70 4.23 -2.85
C LEU A 54 -12.88 3.34 -3.80
N VAL A 55 -12.10 3.94 -4.70
CA VAL A 55 -11.25 3.19 -5.65
C VAL A 55 -10.23 2.34 -4.91
N THR A 56 -9.58 2.90 -3.90
CA THR A 56 -8.58 2.19 -3.10
C THR A 56 -9.19 1.01 -2.37
N ALA A 57 -10.32 1.22 -1.69
CA ALA A 57 -11.04 0.16 -0.97
C ALA A 57 -11.46 -0.96 -1.94
N ALA A 58 -12.13 -0.60 -3.04
CA ALA A 58 -12.67 -1.56 -3.99
C ALA A 58 -11.57 -2.42 -4.64
N LEU A 59 -10.53 -1.78 -5.17
CA LEU A 59 -9.46 -2.49 -5.85
C LEU A 59 -8.60 -3.31 -4.88
N THR A 60 -8.30 -2.79 -3.68
CA THR A 60 -7.48 -3.51 -2.70
C THR A 60 -8.20 -4.75 -2.18
N MET A 61 -9.50 -4.66 -1.91
CA MET A 61 -10.31 -5.81 -1.48
C MET A 61 -10.49 -6.83 -2.60
N ALA A 62 -10.76 -6.38 -3.82
CA ALA A 62 -10.85 -7.27 -4.97
C ALA A 62 -9.51 -7.99 -5.25
N ARG A 63 -8.36 -7.33 -5.04
CA ARG A 63 -7.02 -7.97 -5.12
C ARG A 63 -6.77 -9.03 -4.03
N SER A 64 -7.49 -8.95 -2.92
CA SER A 64 -7.49 -10.01 -1.88
C SER A 64 -8.44 -11.16 -2.21
N GLY A 65 -9.24 -11.06 -3.28
CA GLY A 65 -10.19 -12.09 -3.71
C GLY A 65 -11.63 -11.87 -3.23
N HIS A 66 -11.92 -10.82 -2.46
CA HIS A 66 -13.24 -10.58 -1.89
C HIS A 66 -14.31 -10.26 -2.96
N GLU A 67 -15.56 -10.57 -2.66
CA GLU A 67 -16.72 -10.21 -3.48
C GLU A 67 -17.12 -8.76 -3.17
N VAL A 68 -16.75 -7.83 -4.06
CA VAL A 68 -16.93 -6.38 -3.83
C VAL A 68 -18.11 -5.84 -4.62
N TRP A 69 -18.99 -5.13 -3.91
CA TRP A 69 -20.16 -4.44 -4.43
C TRP A 69 -20.07 -2.94 -4.14
N ILE A 70 -20.55 -2.11 -5.07
CA ILE A 70 -20.56 -0.65 -4.93
C ILE A 70 -21.98 -0.14 -5.04
N ASP A 71 -22.46 0.47 -3.97
CA ASP A 71 -23.78 1.09 -3.87
C ASP A 71 -23.64 2.59 -3.64
N CYS A 72 -23.49 3.36 -4.72
CA CYS A 72 -23.51 4.81 -4.67
C CYS A 72 -23.96 5.40 -6.01
N ALA A 73 -24.21 6.71 -6.03
CA ALA A 73 -24.45 7.42 -7.28
C ALA A 73 -23.20 7.33 -8.17
N ASP A 74 -23.43 7.07 -9.45
CA ASP A 74 -22.36 7.07 -10.43
C ASP A 74 -22.06 8.50 -10.86
N VAL A 75 -20.81 8.92 -10.66
CA VAL A 75 -20.34 10.28 -10.90
C VAL A 75 -19.11 10.23 -11.80
N ASP A 76 -18.78 11.34 -12.44
CA ASP A 76 -17.54 11.41 -13.20
C ASP A 76 -16.31 11.41 -12.28
N THR A 77 -15.25 10.75 -12.73
CA THR A 77 -13.96 10.72 -12.05
C THR A 77 -13.41 12.14 -11.90
N ILE A 78 -13.12 12.54 -10.67
CA ILE A 78 -12.36 13.75 -10.36
C ILE A 78 -10.89 13.38 -10.33
N GLY A 79 -10.06 14.10 -11.08
CA GLY A 79 -8.60 13.88 -11.13
C GLY A 79 -8.19 12.53 -11.74
N ALA A 80 -6.89 12.28 -11.79
CA ALA A 80 -6.35 11.00 -12.27
C ALA A 80 -6.53 9.91 -11.20
N GLN A 81 -7.05 8.74 -11.58
CA GLN A 81 -7.25 7.61 -10.66
C GLN A 81 -6.78 6.26 -11.23
N PRO A 82 -5.53 6.14 -11.70
CA PRO A 82 -5.07 4.91 -12.35
C PRO A 82 -5.18 3.69 -11.41
N PRO A 83 -5.53 2.50 -11.91
CA PRO A 83 -5.58 2.13 -13.33
C PRO A 83 -6.91 2.44 -14.04
N LEU A 84 -7.82 3.22 -13.44
CA LEU A 84 -9.06 3.61 -14.08
C LEU A 84 -8.79 4.54 -15.27
N GLU A 85 -9.62 4.39 -16.31
CA GLU A 85 -9.75 5.40 -17.35
C GLU A 85 -10.69 6.52 -16.90
N PRO A 86 -10.51 7.76 -17.40
CA PRO A 86 -11.42 8.87 -17.09
C PRO A 86 -12.85 8.59 -17.57
N GLY A 87 -13.84 9.08 -16.84
CA GLY A 87 -15.27 8.96 -17.19
C GLY A 87 -16.12 8.61 -15.99
N SER A 88 -17.12 7.75 -16.16
CA SER A 88 -17.94 7.23 -15.05
C SER A 88 -17.06 6.45 -14.07
N LEU A 89 -17.07 6.88 -12.80
CA LEU A 89 -16.26 6.29 -11.74
C LEU A 89 -16.62 4.82 -11.52
N ILE A 90 -17.90 4.50 -11.38
CA ILE A 90 -18.31 3.12 -11.06
C ILE A 90 -18.09 2.21 -12.28
N ASP A 91 -18.37 2.67 -13.50
CA ASP A 91 -18.09 1.88 -14.70
C ASP A 91 -16.60 1.58 -14.83
N ALA A 92 -15.74 2.57 -14.56
CA ALA A 92 -14.30 2.39 -14.61
C ALA A 92 -13.81 1.39 -13.55
N ILE A 93 -14.32 1.44 -12.31
CA ILE A 93 -13.99 0.45 -11.27
C ILE A 93 -14.43 -0.96 -11.68
N VAL A 94 -15.67 -1.11 -12.19
CA VAL A 94 -16.20 -2.40 -12.65
C VAL A 94 -15.41 -2.94 -13.82
N ALA A 95 -15.02 -2.08 -14.78
CA ALA A 95 -14.19 -2.46 -15.92
C ALA A 95 -12.82 -2.99 -15.48
N VAL A 96 -12.14 -2.29 -14.57
CA VAL A 96 -10.89 -2.77 -13.97
C VAL A 96 -11.11 -4.07 -13.19
N GLY A 97 -12.19 -4.18 -12.42
CA GLY A 97 -12.53 -5.38 -11.65
C GLY A 97 -12.64 -6.64 -12.51
N LYS A 98 -13.22 -6.53 -13.72
CA LYS A 98 -13.29 -7.64 -14.70
C LYS A 98 -11.91 -8.08 -15.21
N ASP A 99 -10.95 -7.17 -15.22
CA ASP A 99 -9.58 -7.40 -15.65
C ASP A 99 -8.59 -7.56 -14.47
N LEU A 100 -9.07 -7.73 -13.25
CA LEU A 100 -8.20 -7.73 -12.07
C LEU A 100 -7.70 -9.13 -11.71
N LEU A 101 -8.59 -10.03 -11.30
CA LEU A 101 -8.27 -11.42 -10.94
C LEU A 101 -9.10 -12.40 -11.77
N PRO A 102 -8.60 -13.61 -12.08
CA PRO A 102 -9.40 -14.65 -12.74
C PRO A 102 -10.61 -15.06 -11.89
N GLY A 103 -11.83 -14.94 -12.44
CA GLY A 103 -13.06 -15.41 -11.77
C GLY A 103 -13.62 -14.49 -10.69
N CYS A 104 -12.96 -13.37 -10.38
CA CYS A 104 -13.49 -12.34 -9.48
C CYS A 104 -13.94 -11.12 -10.29
N SER A 105 -14.90 -10.38 -9.76
CA SER A 105 -15.36 -9.12 -10.36
C SER A 105 -15.86 -8.17 -9.29
N ILE A 106 -15.89 -6.88 -9.61
CA ILE A 106 -16.56 -5.85 -8.82
C ILE A 106 -17.92 -5.57 -9.47
N ALA A 107 -18.98 -5.49 -8.67
CA ALA A 107 -20.35 -5.34 -9.15
C ALA A 107 -21.04 -4.09 -8.58
N ARG A 108 -22.16 -3.69 -9.20
CA ARG A 108 -23.00 -2.54 -8.80
C ARG A 108 -24.14 -3.00 -7.89
N GLY A 109 -24.52 -2.14 -6.95
CA GLY A 109 -25.65 -2.31 -6.03
C GLY A 109 -25.25 -2.89 -4.68
N ALA A 110 -26.25 -3.31 -3.90
CA ALA A 110 -26.10 -3.89 -2.58
C ALA A 110 -26.82 -5.25 -2.53
N PRO A 111 -26.11 -6.39 -2.65
CA PRO A 111 -26.72 -7.71 -2.51
C PRO A 111 -27.16 -7.95 -1.05
N PRO A 112 -28.04 -8.92 -0.78
CA PRO A 112 -28.35 -9.32 0.59
C PRO A 112 -27.19 -10.10 1.23
N ASN A 113 -27.22 -10.25 2.56
CA ASN A 113 -26.29 -11.06 3.35
C ASN A 113 -24.82 -10.64 3.17
N ASN A 114 -24.51 -9.37 3.44
CA ASN A 114 -23.13 -8.88 3.40
C ASN A 114 -22.39 -9.21 4.69
N ASP A 115 -21.10 -9.52 4.59
CA ASP A 115 -20.25 -9.65 5.77
C ASP A 115 -19.86 -8.27 6.30
N LEU A 116 -19.57 -7.35 5.39
CA LEU A 116 -19.12 -6.01 5.68
C LEU A 116 -19.86 -4.97 4.84
N ALA A 117 -20.49 -4.01 5.50
CA ALA A 117 -20.94 -2.77 4.86
C ALA A 117 -20.07 -1.61 5.33
N VAL A 118 -19.57 -0.85 4.35
CA VAL A 118 -18.65 0.26 4.54
C VAL A 118 -19.32 1.53 4.09
N THR A 119 -19.58 2.42 5.03
CA THR A 119 -20.04 3.78 4.75
C THR A 119 -18.84 4.69 4.46
N ILE A 120 -18.82 5.38 3.33
CA ILE A 120 -17.77 6.35 2.97
C ILE A 120 -18.37 7.75 3.02
N GLY A 121 -17.96 8.56 3.99
CA GLY A 121 -18.59 9.85 4.27
C GLY A 121 -20.01 9.72 4.85
N THR A 122 -20.85 10.73 4.64
CA THR A 122 -22.16 10.82 5.28
C THR A 122 -23.26 10.29 4.36
N VAL A 123 -23.81 9.11 4.68
CA VAL A 123 -24.97 8.57 4.00
C VAL A 123 -25.79 7.65 4.90
N ALA A 124 -27.11 7.79 4.84
CA ALA A 124 -28.02 6.89 5.54
C ALA A 124 -28.04 5.54 4.82
N THR A 125 -27.75 4.46 5.54
CA THR A 125 -27.75 3.11 4.99
C THR A 125 -28.71 2.20 5.74
N SER A 126 -29.51 1.46 4.98
CA SER A 126 -30.32 0.33 5.47
C SER A 126 -29.74 -1.01 5.05
N ILE A 127 -28.48 -1.04 4.59
CA ILE A 127 -27.86 -2.27 4.10
C ILE A 127 -27.61 -3.20 5.29
N GLU A 128 -28.24 -4.38 5.24
CA GLU A 128 -28.02 -5.42 6.23
C GLU A 128 -26.65 -6.07 6.03
N SER A 129 -25.87 -6.13 7.11
CA SER A 129 -24.58 -6.79 7.14
C SER A 129 -24.24 -7.29 8.54
N THR A 130 -23.37 -8.30 8.61
CA THR A 130 -22.83 -8.81 9.88
C THR A 130 -22.04 -7.72 10.61
N ARG A 131 -21.25 -6.94 9.85
CA ARG A 131 -20.51 -5.80 10.36
C ARG A 131 -20.77 -4.54 9.55
N ARG A 132 -20.92 -3.42 10.26
CA ARG A 132 -21.02 -2.08 9.69
C ARG A 132 -19.92 -1.21 10.26
N ILE A 133 -19.23 -0.52 9.37
CA ILE A 133 -18.21 0.47 9.69
C ILE A 133 -18.39 1.67 8.77
N ALA A 134 -17.83 2.80 9.18
CA ALA A 134 -17.64 3.95 8.35
C ALA A 134 -16.15 4.27 8.22
N ILE A 135 -15.80 4.90 7.10
CA ILE A 135 -14.50 5.49 6.90
C ILE A 135 -14.63 6.97 6.58
N ASP A 136 -13.71 7.74 7.15
CA ASP A 136 -13.52 9.16 6.88
C ASP A 136 -12.04 9.39 6.58
N ALA A 137 -11.74 10.50 5.92
CA ALA A 137 -10.37 10.94 5.72
C ALA A 137 -10.27 12.46 5.81
N GLY A 138 -9.07 12.92 6.14
CA GLY A 138 -8.57 14.25 5.85
C GLY A 138 -7.49 14.19 4.77
N ASP A 139 -6.65 15.20 4.71
CA ASP A 139 -5.54 15.21 3.74
C ASP A 139 -4.47 14.17 4.09
N TRP A 140 -4.10 14.09 5.37
CA TRP A 140 -2.96 13.32 5.87
C TRP A 140 -3.33 12.21 6.84
N TRP A 141 -4.61 11.87 6.94
CA TRP A 141 -5.09 10.80 7.81
C TRP A 141 -6.28 10.08 7.21
N GLY A 142 -6.42 8.80 7.56
CA GLY A 142 -7.63 8.00 7.31
C GLY A 142 -8.16 7.48 8.64
N ARG A 143 -9.47 7.27 8.73
CA ARG A 143 -10.13 6.77 9.93
C ARG A 143 -11.09 5.64 9.58
N ILE A 144 -11.17 4.65 10.47
CA ILE A 144 -12.22 3.64 10.52
C ILE A 144 -12.96 3.80 11.85
N ALA A 145 -14.28 3.82 11.83
CA ALA A 145 -15.11 3.98 13.02
C ALA A 145 -16.47 3.28 12.84
N PRO A 146 -17.31 3.14 13.88
CA PRO A 146 -18.64 2.56 13.72
C PRO A 146 -19.61 3.45 12.93
N GLN A 147 -19.38 4.77 12.91
CA GLN A 147 -20.20 5.77 12.24
C GLN A 147 -19.31 6.88 11.67
N SER A 148 -19.72 7.46 10.55
CA SER A 148 -18.99 8.58 9.93
C SER A 148 -19.18 9.84 10.76
N ALA A 149 -18.08 10.59 10.93
CA ALA A 149 -18.09 11.95 11.48
C ALA A 149 -18.20 13.02 10.38
N GLY A 150 -18.31 12.60 9.12
CA GLY A 150 -18.33 13.46 7.94
C GLY A 150 -16.99 13.46 7.20
N TRP A 151 -17.08 13.53 5.87
CA TRP A 151 -15.90 13.57 5.02
C TRP A 151 -15.21 14.94 5.09
N SER A 152 -13.90 14.98 5.38
CA SER A 152 -13.14 16.24 5.50
C SER A 152 -12.07 16.44 4.42
N GLY A 153 -11.58 15.36 3.81
CA GLY A 153 -10.63 15.42 2.71
C GLY A 153 -11.24 16.00 1.44
N SER A 154 -10.46 16.79 0.69
CA SER A 154 -10.92 17.46 -0.53
C SER A 154 -10.17 16.98 -1.77
N ASP A 155 -9.17 17.74 -2.21
CA ASP A 155 -8.37 17.47 -3.41
C ASP A 155 -7.17 16.55 -3.15
N TRP A 156 -6.72 16.45 -1.90
CA TRP A 156 -5.54 15.69 -1.55
C TRP A 156 -5.87 14.22 -1.25
N PRO A 157 -5.32 13.25 -2.02
CA PRO A 157 -5.83 11.88 -2.02
C PRO A 157 -5.29 11.00 -0.91
N LEU A 158 -4.20 11.37 -0.24
CA LEU A 158 -3.41 10.42 0.57
C LEU A 158 -4.18 9.88 1.78
N GLY A 159 -4.92 10.73 2.49
CA GLY A 159 -5.82 10.27 3.56
C GLY A 159 -6.93 9.36 3.04
N GLY A 160 -7.46 9.62 1.84
CA GLY A 160 -8.42 8.73 1.18
C GLY A 160 -7.84 7.34 0.87
N ILE A 161 -6.59 7.28 0.38
CA ILE A 161 -5.87 6.00 0.18
C ILE A 161 -5.72 5.28 1.53
N CYS A 162 -5.33 6.01 2.59
CA CYS A 162 -5.22 5.46 3.93
C CYS A 162 -6.53 4.85 4.41
N ALA A 163 -7.65 5.57 4.31
CA ALA A 163 -8.97 5.08 4.68
C ALA A 163 -9.35 3.79 3.90
N GLY A 164 -9.06 3.75 2.59
CA GLY A 164 -9.25 2.56 1.76
C GLY A 164 -8.40 1.36 2.20
N VAL A 165 -7.15 1.58 2.60
CA VAL A 165 -6.26 0.55 3.18
C VAL A 165 -6.80 0.01 4.50
N LEU A 166 -7.26 0.89 5.40
CA LEU A 166 -7.81 0.50 6.69
C LEU A 166 -8.99 -0.45 6.53
N VAL A 167 -9.92 -0.15 5.63
CA VAL A 167 -11.09 -1.02 5.42
C VAL A 167 -10.73 -2.32 4.68
N ALA A 168 -9.78 -2.29 3.75
CA ALA A 168 -9.31 -3.51 3.10
C ALA A 168 -8.66 -4.47 4.10
N SER A 169 -7.97 -3.94 5.13
CA SER A 169 -7.45 -4.76 6.23
C SER A 169 -8.57 -5.44 7.03
N GLU A 170 -9.72 -4.77 7.24
CA GLU A 170 -10.85 -5.37 7.97
C GLU A 170 -11.55 -6.48 7.18
N ALA A 171 -11.75 -6.30 5.87
CA ALA A 171 -12.27 -7.36 5.01
C ALA A 171 -11.38 -8.62 5.05
N PHE A 172 -10.05 -8.42 5.06
CA PHE A 172 -9.10 -9.52 5.22
C PHE A 172 -9.20 -10.18 6.61
N ARG A 173 -9.36 -9.41 7.69
CA ARG A 173 -9.58 -9.96 9.04
C ARG A 173 -10.84 -10.83 9.10
N ILE A 174 -11.93 -10.43 8.45
CA ILE A 174 -13.15 -11.25 8.34
C ILE A 174 -12.83 -12.61 7.69
N ALA A 175 -12.08 -12.62 6.58
CA ALA A 175 -11.67 -13.86 5.92
C ALA A 175 -10.86 -14.76 6.87
N MET A 176 -9.89 -14.18 7.59
CA MET A 176 -9.08 -14.94 8.55
C MET A 176 -9.93 -15.49 9.71
N ARG A 177 -10.88 -14.72 10.26
CA ARG A 177 -11.75 -15.20 11.35
C ARG A 177 -12.57 -16.44 11.00
N ARG A 178 -12.84 -16.70 9.71
CA ARG A 178 -13.49 -17.95 9.24
C ARG A 178 -12.61 -19.19 9.38
N LEU A 179 -11.31 -18.99 9.53
CA LEU A 179 -10.30 -20.04 9.67
C LEU A 179 -9.80 -20.17 11.11
N ALA A 180 -10.45 -19.52 12.08
CA ALA A 180 -9.97 -19.44 13.46
C ALA A 180 -9.87 -20.81 14.15
N ASP A 181 -10.65 -21.80 13.73
CA ASP A 181 -10.58 -23.18 14.24
C ASP A 181 -9.33 -23.94 13.76
N HIS A 182 -8.59 -23.36 12.82
CA HIS A 182 -7.32 -23.87 12.30
C HIS A 182 -6.12 -23.02 12.75
N ALA A 183 -6.31 -22.12 13.70
CA ALA A 183 -5.25 -21.25 14.20
C ALA A 183 -4.23 -22.04 15.04
N ARG A 184 -2.93 -21.85 14.75
CA ARG A 184 -1.84 -22.50 15.53
C ARG A 184 -1.80 -22.05 16.99
N ALA A 185 -2.13 -20.78 17.22
CA ALA A 185 -2.11 -20.13 18.51
C ALA A 185 -3.37 -19.28 18.64
N ARG A 186 -4.43 -19.87 19.21
CA ARG A 186 -5.78 -19.29 19.19
C ARG A 186 -5.86 -17.90 19.83
N ASP A 187 -5.26 -17.71 21.00
CA ASP A 187 -5.30 -16.43 21.72
C ASP A 187 -4.65 -15.30 20.92
N TYR A 188 -3.47 -15.56 20.34
CA TYR A 188 -2.77 -14.61 19.47
C TYR A 188 -3.57 -14.31 18.20
N PHE A 189 -4.17 -15.34 17.60
CA PHE A 189 -4.97 -15.23 16.39
C PHE A 189 -6.21 -14.35 16.62
N ASP A 190 -6.96 -14.62 17.69
CA ASP A 190 -8.16 -13.86 18.02
C ASP A 190 -7.83 -12.39 18.30
N GLU A 191 -6.68 -12.10 18.94
CA GLU A 191 -6.21 -10.73 19.11
C GLU A 191 -5.81 -10.08 17.78
N LEU A 192 -4.97 -10.73 16.98
CA LEU A 192 -4.44 -10.16 15.72
C LEU A 192 -5.56 -9.85 14.71
N TYR A 193 -6.56 -10.73 14.61
CA TYR A 193 -7.68 -10.61 13.67
C TYR A 193 -8.96 -10.06 14.31
N ALA A 194 -8.86 -9.50 15.52
CA ALA A 194 -9.96 -8.81 16.19
C ALA A 194 -10.50 -7.64 15.36
N GLU A 195 -11.72 -7.25 15.69
CA GLU A 195 -12.41 -6.13 15.07
C GLU A 195 -11.79 -4.79 15.50
N THR A 196 -11.38 -3.95 14.55
CA THR A 196 -11.04 -2.55 14.87
C THR A 196 -12.32 -1.78 15.20
N ALA A 197 -12.42 -1.28 16.45
CA ALA A 197 -13.56 -0.50 16.92
C ALA A 197 -13.54 0.93 16.35
N ASP A 198 -12.45 1.66 16.58
CA ASP A 198 -12.21 3.00 16.06
C ASP A 198 -10.69 3.19 15.97
N ALA A 199 -10.20 3.69 14.84
CA ALA A 199 -8.80 4.02 14.66
C ALA A 199 -8.62 5.16 13.66
N THR A 200 -7.83 6.16 14.04
CA THR A 200 -7.33 7.20 13.12
C THR A 200 -5.85 6.95 12.87
N PHE A 201 -5.49 6.84 11.60
CA PHE A 201 -4.11 6.65 11.18
C PHE A 201 -3.58 7.89 10.45
N ALA A 202 -2.67 8.61 11.11
CA ALA A 202 -2.00 9.78 10.55
C ALA A 202 -0.77 9.35 9.73
N LEU A 203 -0.76 9.70 8.45
CA LEU A 203 0.37 9.48 7.53
C LEU A 203 1.49 10.50 7.76
N ALA A 204 1.10 11.73 8.09
CA ALA A 204 1.99 12.86 8.27
C ALA A 204 1.33 13.94 9.16
N PRO A 205 2.11 14.85 9.75
CA PRO A 205 1.58 16.05 10.40
C PRO A 205 0.68 16.87 9.46
N GLU A 206 -0.36 17.53 9.98
CA GLU A 206 -1.31 18.31 9.16
C GLU A 206 -0.64 19.44 8.36
N ASN A 207 0.45 20.00 8.88
CA ASN A 207 1.23 21.05 8.22
C ASN A 207 2.22 20.53 7.16
N THR A 208 2.20 19.22 6.86
CA THR A 208 3.01 18.63 5.78
C THR A 208 2.63 19.25 4.45
N PRO A 209 3.59 19.69 3.62
CA PRO A 209 3.29 20.34 2.36
C PRO A 209 2.59 19.39 1.39
N LYS A 210 1.55 19.90 0.73
CA LYS A 210 0.91 19.26 -0.42
C LYS A 210 1.74 19.53 -1.70
N ALA A 211 2.97 19.01 -1.72
CA ALA A 211 3.90 19.26 -2.83
C ALA A 211 3.49 18.49 -4.09
N ILE A 212 3.31 19.23 -5.19
CA ILE A 212 2.93 18.67 -6.50
C ILE A 212 4.07 18.73 -7.52
N SER A 213 5.09 19.56 -7.28
CA SER A 213 6.32 19.61 -8.08
C SER A 213 7.35 18.69 -7.44
N LEU A 214 7.55 17.52 -8.04
CA LEU A 214 8.44 16.48 -7.54
C LEU A 214 9.81 16.61 -8.19
N PRO A 215 10.90 16.65 -7.41
CA PRO A 215 12.25 16.53 -7.95
C PRO A 215 12.44 15.24 -8.75
N HIS A 216 13.41 15.22 -9.66
CA HIS A 216 13.75 14.01 -10.39
C HIS A 216 14.15 12.89 -9.42
N PHE A 217 13.58 11.69 -9.62
CA PHE A 217 13.73 10.58 -8.68
C PHE A 217 13.95 9.24 -9.38
N ASP A 218 14.59 8.31 -8.68
CA ASP A 218 14.65 6.91 -9.09
C ASP A 218 13.74 6.05 -8.20
N LEU A 219 13.08 5.08 -8.82
CA LEU A 219 12.44 3.94 -8.17
C LEU A 219 13.26 2.69 -8.46
N VAL A 220 13.89 2.12 -7.44
CA VAL A 220 14.63 0.87 -7.58
C VAL A 220 13.69 -0.28 -7.19
N SER A 221 13.45 -1.18 -8.16
CA SER A 221 12.34 -2.13 -8.28
C SER A 221 11.01 -1.54 -8.79
N GLY A 222 10.33 -2.31 -9.62
CA GLY A 222 8.97 -2.13 -10.13
C GLY A 222 7.96 -3.06 -9.42
N GLY A 223 8.35 -3.60 -8.27
CA GLY A 223 7.52 -4.47 -7.42
C GLY A 223 6.35 -3.76 -6.74
N ALA A 224 5.81 -4.41 -5.70
CA ALA A 224 4.55 -4.00 -5.07
C ALA A 224 4.61 -2.62 -4.40
N ILE A 225 5.74 -2.31 -3.73
CA ILE A 225 5.94 -1.04 -3.04
C ILE A 225 6.11 0.11 -4.04
N ALA A 226 6.84 -0.09 -5.14
CA ALA A 226 6.95 0.91 -6.19
C ALA A 226 5.62 1.15 -6.92
N ASN A 227 4.86 0.07 -7.18
CA ASN A 227 3.49 0.17 -7.67
C ASN A 227 2.59 1.00 -6.73
N ALA A 228 2.68 0.76 -5.42
CA ALA A 228 1.93 1.50 -4.41
C ALA A 228 2.36 2.96 -4.31
N ALA A 229 3.66 3.25 -4.38
CA ALA A 229 4.17 4.61 -4.40
C ALA A 229 3.65 5.36 -5.64
N LEU A 230 3.74 4.77 -6.83
CA LEU A 230 3.20 5.38 -8.06
C LEU A 230 1.67 5.48 -8.04
N PHE A 231 0.97 4.54 -7.42
CA PHE A 231 -0.48 4.63 -7.20
C PHE A 231 -0.86 5.89 -6.41
N ALA A 232 -0.07 6.24 -5.39
CA ALA A 232 -0.26 7.45 -4.60
C ALA A 232 0.18 8.72 -5.34
N LEU A 233 1.37 8.71 -5.95
CA LEU A 233 1.92 9.88 -6.66
C LEU A 233 1.08 10.29 -7.87
N ALA A 234 0.61 9.32 -8.67
CA ALA A 234 -0.18 9.57 -9.87
C ALA A 234 -1.57 10.19 -9.58
N ARG A 235 -2.02 10.15 -8.31
CA ARG A 235 -3.27 10.77 -7.86
C ARG A 235 -3.07 12.19 -7.34
N LEU A 236 -1.84 12.63 -7.11
CA LEU A 236 -1.60 13.98 -6.59
C LEU A 236 -2.14 15.02 -7.60
N PRO A 237 -2.94 16.00 -7.16
CA PRO A 237 -3.63 16.92 -8.06
C PRO A 237 -2.63 17.79 -8.82
N GLY A 238 -2.62 17.69 -10.15
CA GLY A 238 -1.72 18.48 -11.00
C GLY A 238 -0.23 18.17 -10.77
N VAL A 239 0.09 16.96 -10.34
CA VAL A 239 1.47 16.53 -10.12
C VAL A 239 2.33 16.74 -11.38
N VAL A 240 3.52 17.27 -11.17
CA VAL A 240 4.55 17.45 -12.19
C VAL A 240 5.84 16.89 -11.63
N GLY A 241 6.47 16.00 -12.39
CA GLY A 241 7.72 15.40 -12.02
C GLY A 241 8.10 14.34 -13.03
N SER A 242 9.38 13.99 -13.04
CA SER A 242 9.87 12.84 -13.79
C SER A 242 10.66 11.93 -12.88
N GLY A 243 10.58 10.64 -13.14
CA GLY A 243 11.42 9.67 -12.48
C GLY A 243 11.78 8.52 -13.40
N ARG A 244 12.67 7.66 -12.94
CA ARG A 244 13.11 6.47 -13.66
C ARG A 244 12.81 5.25 -12.80
N VAL A 245 12.28 4.18 -13.41
CA VAL A 245 12.03 2.91 -12.69
C VAL A 245 12.98 1.87 -13.22
N LEU A 246 13.75 1.24 -12.33
CA LEU A 246 14.74 0.22 -12.64
C LEU A 246 14.27 -1.15 -12.14
N ASP A 247 13.88 -2.04 -13.06
CA ASP A 247 13.48 -3.43 -12.77
C ASP A 247 13.55 -4.26 -14.07
N ASP A 248 14.14 -5.44 -14.02
CA ASP A 248 14.31 -6.34 -15.17
C ASP A 248 13.24 -7.45 -15.26
N ASP A 249 12.30 -7.50 -14.31
CA ASP A 249 11.26 -8.53 -14.34
C ASP A 249 10.08 -8.16 -15.25
N VAL A 250 9.33 -9.20 -15.56
CA VAL A 250 8.03 -9.15 -16.22
C VAL A 250 6.91 -9.42 -15.21
N SER A 251 5.76 -8.77 -15.39
CA SER A 251 4.59 -9.01 -14.54
C SER A 251 4.03 -10.42 -14.71
N ALA A 252 4.01 -11.19 -13.62
CA ALA A 252 3.43 -12.52 -13.53
C ALA A 252 2.05 -12.50 -12.84
N LEU A 253 1.27 -13.58 -13.00
CA LEU A 253 -0.08 -13.67 -12.44
C LEU A 253 -0.09 -13.46 -10.91
N SER A 254 0.90 -14.03 -10.22
CA SER A 254 1.07 -13.87 -8.77
C SER A 254 1.34 -12.43 -8.31
N ASN A 255 1.57 -11.47 -9.21
CA ASN A 255 1.75 -10.05 -8.87
C ASN A 255 0.41 -9.30 -8.70
N LEU A 256 -0.69 -9.82 -9.25
CA LEU A 256 -1.99 -9.14 -9.25
C LEU A 256 -2.54 -8.89 -7.84
N ASN A 257 -2.21 -9.75 -6.88
CA ASN A 257 -2.69 -9.61 -5.50
C ASN A 257 -2.08 -8.43 -4.73
N ARG A 258 -1.05 -7.74 -5.24
CA ARG A 258 -0.32 -6.72 -4.46
C ARG A 258 0.17 -5.50 -5.24
N ASN A 259 0.32 -5.61 -6.57
CA ASN A 259 0.74 -4.49 -7.39
C ASN A 259 -0.45 -3.57 -7.68
N ALA A 260 -0.55 -2.44 -6.96
CA ALA A 260 -1.73 -1.57 -6.95
C ALA A 260 -2.18 -1.06 -8.34
N LEU A 261 -1.25 -0.88 -9.29
CA LEU A 261 -1.56 -0.41 -10.65
C LEU A 261 -1.73 -1.53 -11.68
N LEU A 262 -1.23 -2.74 -11.39
CA LEU A 262 -1.21 -3.85 -12.36
C LEU A 262 -2.61 -4.41 -12.60
N VAL A 263 -2.96 -4.63 -13.86
CA VAL A 263 -4.16 -5.37 -14.27
C VAL A 263 -3.76 -6.60 -15.09
N ARG A 264 -4.68 -7.56 -15.24
CA ARG A 264 -4.39 -8.84 -15.88
C ARG A 264 -4.07 -8.70 -17.38
N SER A 265 -4.65 -7.73 -18.07
CA SER A 265 -4.29 -7.45 -19.48
C SER A 265 -2.86 -6.94 -19.67
N ALA A 266 -2.18 -6.54 -18.59
CA ALA A 266 -0.79 -6.08 -18.61
C ALA A 266 0.22 -7.15 -18.14
N LEU A 267 -0.22 -8.40 -17.96
CA LEU A 267 0.70 -9.51 -17.75
C LEU A 267 1.61 -9.70 -18.97
N GLU A 268 2.78 -10.28 -18.74
CA GLU A 268 3.81 -10.50 -19.77
C GLU A 268 4.47 -9.22 -20.32
N ILE A 269 4.03 -8.05 -19.86
CA ILE A 269 4.70 -6.76 -20.09
C ILE A 269 5.80 -6.57 -19.03
N ALA A 270 6.96 -6.04 -19.45
CA ALA A 270 8.01 -5.63 -18.53
C ALA A 270 7.43 -4.65 -17.49
N LYS A 271 7.71 -4.88 -16.19
CA LYS A 271 7.07 -4.11 -15.11
C LYS A 271 7.27 -2.61 -15.28
N VAL A 272 8.47 -2.20 -15.67
CA VAL A 272 8.82 -0.78 -15.87
C VAL A 272 7.98 -0.14 -16.98
N THR A 273 7.70 -0.87 -18.06
CA THR A 273 6.90 -0.39 -19.17
C THR A 273 5.43 -0.24 -18.79
N ASP A 274 4.86 -1.21 -18.07
CA ASP A 274 3.48 -1.09 -17.55
C ASP A 274 3.37 0.08 -16.57
N LEU A 275 4.33 0.24 -15.66
CA LEU A 275 4.35 1.37 -14.72
C LEU A 275 4.41 2.72 -15.45
N ALA A 276 5.23 2.84 -16.50
CA ALA A 276 5.29 4.06 -17.30
C ALA A 276 3.97 4.37 -18.03
N HIS A 277 3.23 3.35 -18.43
CA HIS A 277 1.92 3.52 -19.04
C HIS A 277 0.82 3.86 -18.01
N ARG A 278 0.87 3.25 -16.82
CA ARG A 278 -0.19 3.33 -15.80
C ARG A 278 -0.05 4.52 -14.86
N ALA A 279 1.16 4.98 -14.55
CA ALA A 279 1.41 6.10 -13.64
C ALA A 279 1.11 7.47 -14.28
N LYS A 280 -0.03 7.59 -14.98
CA LYS A 280 -0.48 8.82 -15.65
C LYS A 280 -0.43 9.99 -14.68
N GLY A 281 0.23 11.09 -15.07
CA GLY A 281 0.46 12.27 -14.24
C GLY A 281 1.92 12.44 -13.83
N VAL A 282 2.66 11.34 -13.64
CA VAL A 282 4.11 11.38 -13.38
C VAL A 282 4.83 10.82 -14.62
N ALA A 283 5.80 11.56 -15.16
CA ALA A 283 6.58 11.07 -16.30
C ALA A 283 7.57 10.00 -15.81
N ILE A 284 7.45 8.78 -16.32
CA ILE A 284 8.32 7.67 -15.93
C ILE A 284 9.17 7.23 -17.12
N ASP A 285 10.48 7.20 -16.91
CA ASP A 285 11.45 6.61 -17.81
C ASP A 285 11.67 5.12 -17.43
N PRO A 286 11.23 4.17 -18.26
CA PRO A 286 11.32 2.76 -17.94
C PRO A 286 12.70 2.20 -18.28
N GLU A 287 13.40 1.64 -17.29
CA GLU A 287 14.71 1.02 -17.46
C GLU A 287 14.64 -0.48 -17.11
N PRO A 288 14.59 -1.37 -18.10
CA PRO A 288 14.45 -2.81 -17.90
C PRO A 288 15.77 -3.47 -17.45
N VAL A 289 16.32 -2.98 -16.33
CA VAL A 289 17.61 -3.40 -15.80
C VAL A 289 17.54 -3.61 -14.28
N ARG A 290 18.25 -4.62 -13.80
CA ARG A 290 18.47 -4.82 -12.37
C ARG A 290 19.47 -3.79 -11.86
N TYR A 291 19.10 -3.06 -10.82
CA TYR A 291 20.06 -2.18 -10.15
C TYR A 291 21.19 -2.99 -9.50
N VAL A 292 22.43 -2.55 -9.72
CA VAL A 292 23.63 -3.14 -9.11
C VAL A 292 24.57 -2.05 -8.58
N MET A 293 25.46 -2.44 -7.66
CA MET A 293 26.45 -1.55 -7.06
C MET A 293 27.25 -0.79 -8.13
N GLY A 294 27.39 0.53 -7.95
CA GLY A 294 28.13 1.41 -8.85
C GLY A 294 27.28 2.04 -9.96
N MET A 295 26.02 1.63 -10.12
CA MET A 295 25.10 2.34 -11.02
C MET A 295 24.73 3.72 -10.45
N PRO A 296 24.68 4.76 -11.30
CA PRO A 296 24.30 6.11 -10.86
C PRO A 296 22.84 6.16 -10.46
N VAL A 297 22.54 6.98 -9.45
CA VAL A 297 21.19 7.23 -8.96
C VAL A 297 20.84 8.71 -9.01
N ALA A 298 19.54 9.00 -9.09
CA ALA A 298 19.01 10.35 -8.92
C ALA A 298 19.25 10.87 -7.48
N PRO A 299 19.18 12.19 -7.25
CA PRO A 299 19.29 12.76 -5.91
C PRO A 299 18.24 12.26 -4.92
N ILE A 300 17.05 11.91 -5.41
CA ILE A 300 15.97 11.31 -4.64
C ILE A 300 15.81 9.87 -5.10
N VAL A 301 15.86 8.91 -4.17
CA VAL A 301 15.64 7.50 -4.50
C VAL A 301 14.62 6.89 -3.56
N LEU A 302 13.66 6.19 -4.15
CA LEU A 302 12.67 5.37 -3.45
C LEU A 302 13.00 3.91 -3.75
N VAL A 303 13.13 3.09 -2.71
CA VAL A 303 13.52 1.69 -2.82
C VAL A 303 12.42 0.79 -2.29
N GLY A 304 11.98 -0.15 -3.13
CA GLY A 304 11.00 -1.19 -2.80
C GLY A 304 11.52 -2.61 -3.03
N VAL A 305 12.85 -2.81 -3.00
CA VAL A 305 13.48 -4.13 -3.15
C VAL A 305 13.50 -4.89 -1.83
N ASP A 306 13.21 -6.19 -1.91
CA ASP A 306 13.31 -7.11 -0.78
C ASP A 306 14.78 -7.50 -0.46
N ASP A 307 15.67 -7.32 -1.44
CA ASP A 307 17.09 -7.63 -1.30
C ASP A 307 17.83 -6.55 -0.50
N ILE A 308 18.19 -6.86 0.74
CA ILE A 308 18.90 -5.94 1.63
C ILE A 308 20.24 -5.44 1.02
N PRO A 309 21.10 -6.29 0.42
CA PRO A 309 22.31 -5.83 -0.27
C PRO A 309 22.06 -4.79 -1.36
N SER A 310 20.98 -4.90 -2.14
CA SER A 310 20.58 -3.88 -3.11
C SER A 310 20.26 -2.53 -2.46
N ARG A 311 19.66 -2.54 -1.26
CA ARG A 311 19.43 -1.30 -0.48
C ARG A 311 20.75 -0.63 -0.09
N TRP A 312 21.74 -1.42 0.34
CA TRP A 312 23.08 -0.92 0.63
C TRP A 312 23.77 -0.35 -0.60
N ALA A 313 23.61 -1.00 -1.75
CA ALA A 313 24.17 -0.54 -3.02
C ALA A 313 23.62 0.85 -3.42
N VAL A 314 22.30 1.03 -3.32
CA VAL A 314 21.67 2.33 -3.58
C VAL A 314 22.19 3.40 -2.61
N GLN A 315 22.29 3.07 -1.32
CA GLN A 315 22.83 3.99 -0.33
C GLN A 315 24.28 4.38 -0.61
N ALA A 316 25.10 3.43 -1.06
CA ALA A 316 26.50 3.66 -1.40
C ALA A 316 26.67 4.55 -2.65
N ALA A 317 25.67 4.59 -3.54
CA ALA A 317 25.64 5.52 -4.67
C ALA A 317 25.39 6.99 -4.25
N GLY A 318 25.07 7.23 -2.97
CA GLY A 318 25.08 8.55 -2.34
C GLY A 318 23.94 9.50 -2.75
N PRO A 319 22.66 9.07 -2.75
CA PRO A 319 21.56 10.00 -2.99
C PRO A 319 21.45 11.05 -1.87
N ASN A 320 20.92 12.22 -2.21
CA ASN A 320 20.64 13.28 -1.22
C ASN A 320 19.52 12.88 -0.25
N TRP A 321 18.59 12.05 -0.74
CA TRP A 321 17.53 11.46 0.07
C TRP A 321 17.23 10.04 -0.43
N LEU A 322 17.23 9.08 0.50
CA LEU A 322 16.86 7.69 0.25
C LEU A 322 15.67 7.31 1.12
N GLY A 323 14.57 6.94 0.50
CA GLY A 323 13.43 6.30 1.16
C GLY A 323 13.42 4.80 0.89
N VAL A 324 13.17 4.00 1.92
CA VAL A 324 13.09 2.53 1.81
C VAL A 324 11.75 2.08 2.37
N GLY A 325 10.96 1.40 1.55
CA GLY A 325 9.80 0.65 2.00
C GLY A 325 10.13 -0.84 2.09
N ALA A 326 9.62 -1.50 3.13
CA ALA A 326 9.73 -2.93 3.34
C ALA A 326 8.46 -3.49 3.99
N THR A 327 8.25 -4.80 3.82
CA THR A 327 7.15 -5.54 4.45
C THR A 327 7.66 -6.88 4.97
N GLU A 328 7.15 -7.31 6.13
CA GLU A 328 7.40 -8.65 6.67
C GLU A 328 6.12 -9.15 7.34
N GLY A 329 5.53 -10.23 6.80
CA GLY A 329 4.21 -10.66 7.24
C GLY A 329 3.16 -9.55 7.04
N PHE A 330 2.49 -9.17 8.12
CA PHE A 330 1.56 -8.03 8.16
C PHE A 330 2.22 -6.72 8.58
N ALA A 331 3.52 -6.73 8.87
CA ALA A 331 4.26 -5.54 9.25
C ALA A 331 4.71 -4.75 8.03
N VAL A 332 4.68 -3.43 8.19
CA VAL A 332 5.20 -2.45 7.25
C VAL A 332 6.31 -1.67 7.97
N LEU A 333 7.46 -1.58 7.31
CA LEU A 333 8.56 -0.71 7.74
C LEU A 333 8.85 0.28 6.63
N VAL A 334 8.93 1.56 6.98
CA VAL A 334 9.38 2.60 6.06
C VAL A 334 10.45 3.45 6.75
N SER A 335 11.57 3.69 6.07
CA SER A 335 12.63 4.56 6.56
C SER A 335 13.06 5.60 5.54
N SER A 336 13.68 6.68 6.03
CA SER A 336 14.34 7.71 5.22
C SER A 336 15.74 8.00 5.75
N HIS A 337 16.66 8.25 4.83
CA HIS A 337 18.06 8.49 5.12
C HIS A 337 18.59 9.66 4.27
N SER A 338 19.33 10.54 4.93
CA SER A 338 20.10 11.61 4.31
C SER A 338 21.60 11.43 4.62
N PRO A 339 22.52 12.09 3.89
CA PRO A 339 23.96 11.90 4.06
C PRO A 339 24.50 12.13 5.48
N SER A 340 23.84 12.98 6.27
CA SER A 340 24.24 13.31 7.65
C SER A 340 23.68 12.36 8.71
N GLN A 341 22.84 11.40 8.32
CA GLN A 341 22.15 10.51 9.25
C GLN A 341 22.69 9.07 9.19
N PRO A 342 22.43 8.26 10.24
CA PRO A 342 22.57 6.81 10.16
C PRO A 342 21.81 6.25 8.95
N CYS A 343 22.53 5.48 8.14
CA CYS A 343 22.05 5.05 6.82
C CYS A 343 21.26 3.74 6.90
N VAL A 344 20.74 3.26 5.76
CA VAL A 344 20.03 1.98 5.69
C VAL A 344 20.90 0.78 6.13
N GLY A 345 22.22 0.84 5.96
CA GLY A 345 23.14 -0.17 6.48
C GLY A 345 23.27 -0.17 8.01
N CYS A 346 23.04 0.97 8.67
CA CYS A 346 22.95 1.01 10.13
C CYS A 346 21.66 0.35 10.63
N LEU A 347 20.56 0.55 9.89
CA LEU A 347 19.25 -0.03 10.18
C LEU A 347 19.22 -1.54 9.92
N HIS A 348 19.80 -1.97 8.80
CA HIS A 348 19.89 -3.37 8.39
C HIS A 348 21.37 -3.76 8.22
N PRO A 349 22.09 -4.05 9.31
CA PRO A 349 23.52 -4.36 9.25
C PRO A 349 23.85 -5.76 8.74
N ALA A 350 22.84 -6.63 8.67
CA ALA A 350 22.96 -7.99 8.19
C ALA A 350 21.93 -8.25 7.09
N ALA A 351 22.30 -9.10 6.14
CA ALA A 351 21.42 -9.62 5.11
C ALA A 351 21.26 -11.13 5.29
N ALA A 352 20.02 -11.60 5.27
CA ALA A 352 19.72 -13.02 5.13
C ALA A 352 19.40 -13.32 3.66
N THR A 353 19.77 -14.52 3.20
CA THR A 353 19.37 -14.98 1.86
C THR A 353 17.86 -15.28 1.87
N PRO A 354 17.06 -14.72 0.95
CA PRO A 354 15.64 -15.06 0.86
C PRO A 354 15.47 -16.55 0.55
N THR A 355 14.64 -17.25 1.33
CA THR A 355 14.41 -18.71 1.18
C THR A 355 13.20 -19.05 0.34
N GLY A 356 12.73 -18.12 -0.51
CA GLY A 356 11.62 -18.37 -1.42
C GLY A 356 10.70 -17.15 -1.64
N PRO A 357 9.47 -17.38 -2.10
CA PRO A 357 8.51 -16.32 -2.33
C PRO A 357 8.12 -15.60 -1.03
N ILE A 358 8.37 -14.29 -0.95
CA ILE A 358 7.90 -13.43 0.14
C ILE A 358 6.37 -13.37 0.17
N PRO A 359 5.74 -13.77 1.30
CA PRO A 359 4.30 -13.64 1.52
C PRO A 359 3.90 -12.18 1.74
N THR A 360 2.73 -11.78 1.25
CA THR A 360 2.19 -10.42 1.47
C THR A 360 0.71 -10.35 1.07
N ALA A 361 0.03 -9.29 1.51
CA ALA A 361 -1.34 -8.94 1.11
C ALA A 361 -1.40 -7.55 0.48
N ALA A 362 -2.45 -7.29 -0.31
CA ALA A 362 -2.63 -6.05 -1.07
C ALA A 362 -2.47 -4.79 -0.21
N PHE A 363 -3.18 -4.74 0.92
CA PHE A 363 -3.20 -3.59 1.82
C PHE A 363 -1.86 -3.34 2.52
N VAL A 364 -1.06 -4.39 2.77
CA VAL A 364 0.28 -4.28 3.40
C VAL A 364 1.25 -3.59 2.44
N SER A 365 1.32 -4.07 1.19
CA SER A 365 2.17 -3.46 0.16
C SER A 365 1.74 -2.03 -0.17
N LEU A 366 0.42 -1.79 -0.24
CA LEU A 366 -0.13 -0.46 -0.50
C LEU A 366 0.20 0.53 0.63
N LEU A 367 0.04 0.12 1.89
CA LEU A 367 0.41 0.95 3.04
C LEU A 367 1.91 1.30 3.05
N SER A 368 2.78 0.36 2.70
CA SER A 368 4.22 0.58 2.61
C SER A 368 4.57 1.67 1.58
N GLY A 369 4.04 1.56 0.36
CA GLY A 369 4.24 2.59 -0.67
C GLY A 369 3.62 3.94 -0.31
N LEU A 370 2.44 3.94 0.32
CA LEU A 370 1.78 5.16 0.78
C LEU A 370 2.59 5.90 1.85
N LEU A 371 3.07 5.19 2.87
CA LEU A 371 3.91 5.74 3.92
C LEU A 371 5.25 6.25 3.38
N LEU A 372 5.82 5.54 2.40
CA LEU A 372 7.04 5.97 1.72
C LEU A 372 6.84 7.29 0.96
N VAL A 373 5.73 7.46 0.25
CA VAL A 373 5.37 8.72 -0.41
C VAL A 373 5.11 9.83 0.62
N ALA A 374 4.34 9.56 1.67
CA ALA A 374 4.07 10.54 2.72
C ALA A 374 5.37 11.04 3.37
N ARG A 375 6.32 10.14 3.62
CA ARG A 375 7.65 10.46 4.17
C ARG A 375 8.49 11.30 3.22
N TRP A 376 8.45 11.00 1.91
CA TRP A 376 9.11 11.85 0.93
C TRP A 376 8.52 13.26 0.90
N LEU A 377 7.20 13.39 0.89
CA LEU A 377 6.56 14.71 0.86
C LEU A 377 6.84 15.54 2.13
N ARG A 378 6.88 14.90 3.31
CA ARG A 378 7.38 15.53 4.54
C ARG A 378 8.80 16.06 4.38
N SER A 379 9.66 15.31 3.70
CA SER A 379 11.06 15.68 3.49
C SER A 379 11.25 16.89 2.58
N LEU A 380 10.24 17.24 1.78
CA LEU A 380 10.20 18.46 0.96
C LEU A 380 9.71 19.70 1.74
N GLY A 381 9.23 19.49 2.97
CA GLY A 381 8.68 20.54 3.83
C GLY A 381 9.68 21.15 4.80
N PRO A 382 9.17 21.87 5.83
CA PRO A 382 9.99 22.54 6.83
C PRO A 382 10.89 21.60 7.64
N GLU A 383 10.51 20.33 7.78
CA GLU A 383 11.33 19.31 8.45
C GLU A 383 12.61 18.98 7.66
N GLY A 384 12.60 19.20 6.34
CA GLY A 384 13.73 18.94 5.46
C GLY A 384 14.03 17.46 5.25
N PRO A 385 15.10 17.14 4.49
CA PRO A 385 15.43 15.77 4.10
C PRO A 385 15.85 14.86 5.26
N ALA A 386 16.33 15.44 6.36
CA ALA A 386 16.88 14.72 7.51
C ALA A 386 15.83 14.56 8.63
N LEU A 387 14.77 13.80 8.35
CA LEU A 387 13.69 13.57 9.31
C LEU A 387 14.22 12.91 10.60
N ALA A 388 13.85 13.47 11.76
CA ALA A 388 14.29 12.96 13.06
C ALA A 388 13.77 11.55 13.34
N ASP A 389 12.54 11.28 12.91
CA ASP A 389 11.87 9.99 12.99
C ASP A 389 12.22 9.12 11.78
N GLN A 390 13.50 8.78 11.62
CA GLN A 390 14.02 8.12 10.42
C GLN A 390 13.29 6.85 9.98
N GLN A 391 12.64 6.11 10.88
CA GLN A 391 11.89 4.91 10.54
C GLN A 391 10.54 4.85 11.25
N VAL A 392 9.58 4.19 10.61
CA VAL A 392 8.28 3.80 11.18
C VAL A 392 8.09 2.32 10.95
N PHE A 393 7.64 1.62 11.98
CA PHE A 393 7.19 0.23 11.93
C PHE A 393 5.75 0.14 12.40
N ILE A 394 4.90 -0.56 11.65
CA ILE A 394 3.48 -0.74 11.96
C ILE A 394 2.99 -2.12 11.57
N ASN A 395 2.09 -2.70 12.35
CA ASN A 395 1.28 -3.84 11.92
C ASN A 395 0.02 -3.36 11.17
N ALA A 396 -0.07 -3.66 9.89
CA ALA A 396 -1.18 -3.21 9.03
C ALA A 396 -2.55 -3.80 9.41
N LEU A 397 -2.58 -4.87 10.22
CA LEU A 397 -3.83 -5.42 10.77
C LEU A 397 -4.31 -4.72 12.03
N ARG A 398 -3.43 -4.03 12.78
CA ARG A 398 -3.78 -3.36 14.04
C ARG A 398 -3.31 -1.91 14.01
N PRO A 399 -3.90 -1.07 13.12
CA PRO A 399 -3.50 0.33 12.98
C PRO A 399 -3.66 1.12 14.29
N GLU A 400 -4.55 0.71 15.19
CA GLU A 400 -4.76 1.30 16.52
C GLU A 400 -3.71 0.90 17.56
N GLY A 401 -3.10 -0.28 17.41
CA GLY A 401 -2.28 -0.87 18.46
C GLY A 401 -0.86 -0.31 18.50
N TRP A 402 -0.33 0.12 17.34
CA TRP A 402 1.07 0.52 17.14
C TRP A 402 1.19 1.86 16.40
N THR A 403 0.24 2.77 16.64
CA THR A 403 0.39 4.17 16.24
C THR A 403 1.54 4.79 17.06
N PHE A 404 2.61 5.21 16.38
CA PHE A 404 3.83 5.87 16.90
C PHE A 404 4.99 4.97 17.36
N GLY A 405 5.58 4.23 16.42
CA GLY A 405 6.96 3.74 16.48
C GLY A 405 7.93 4.55 15.60
N ALA A 406 7.69 5.85 15.45
CA ALA A 406 8.55 6.72 14.64
C ALA A 406 9.85 6.95 15.41
N MET A 407 10.94 6.32 14.97
CA MET A 407 12.19 6.24 15.73
C MET A 407 13.38 6.74 14.90
N PRO A 408 14.40 7.35 15.55
CA PRO A 408 15.68 7.54 14.89
C PRO A 408 16.32 6.18 14.60
N VAL A 409 17.25 6.13 13.64
CA VAL A 409 18.11 4.98 13.43
C VAL A 409 19.39 5.21 14.22
N ALA A 410 19.83 4.23 15.01
CA ALA A 410 21.11 4.33 15.71
C ALA A 410 22.27 4.07 14.72
N PRO A 411 23.39 4.82 14.78
CA PRO A 411 24.59 4.47 14.02
C PRO A 411 25.08 3.07 14.41
N ASN A 412 25.59 2.27 13.48
CA ASN A 412 26.12 0.93 13.79
C ASN A 412 27.60 0.86 13.37
N SER A 413 28.52 0.47 14.27
CA SER A 413 29.95 0.37 13.95
C SER A 413 30.26 -0.72 12.92
N GLY A 414 29.38 -1.72 12.76
CA GLY A 414 29.45 -2.75 11.73
C GLY A 414 28.62 -2.45 10.48
N CYS A 415 28.32 -1.18 10.18
CA CYS A 415 27.53 -0.80 9.01
C CYS A 415 28.22 -1.26 7.70
N PRO A 416 27.55 -2.06 6.85
CA PRO A 416 28.15 -2.58 5.61
C PRO A 416 28.39 -1.49 4.54
N VAL A 417 27.79 -0.31 4.71
CA VAL A 417 28.00 0.86 3.84
C VAL A 417 29.16 1.73 4.33
N ALA A 418 29.60 1.56 5.58
CA ALA A 418 30.61 2.43 6.22
C ALA A 418 30.25 3.93 6.16
N CYS A 419 28.99 4.28 6.44
CA CYS A 419 28.55 5.68 6.40
C CYS A 419 29.23 6.54 7.47
N THR A 420 29.21 7.87 7.28
CA THR A 420 29.83 8.85 8.20
C THR A 420 29.43 8.66 9.66
N ALA A 421 28.15 8.38 9.94
CA ALA A 421 27.67 8.16 11.30
C ALA A 421 28.24 6.86 11.92
N SER A 422 28.43 5.82 11.10
CA SER A 422 29.03 4.55 11.50
C SER A 422 30.52 4.70 11.80
N THR A 423 31.26 5.38 10.91
CA THR A 423 32.70 5.60 11.08
C THR A 423 33.01 6.46 12.30
N ALA A 424 32.21 7.50 12.55
CA ALA A 424 32.31 8.31 13.77
C ALA A 424 32.07 7.49 15.03
N ARG A 425 31.07 6.58 15.02
CA ARG A 425 30.79 5.67 16.15
C ARG A 425 31.90 4.64 16.37
N ALA A 426 32.56 4.16 15.31
CA ALA A 426 33.66 3.20 15.44
C ALA A 426 34.95 3.83 15.98
N ALA A 427 35.11 5.15 15.84
CA ALA A 427 36.27 5.90 16.31
C ALA A 427 36.15 6.40 17.77
N ALA A 428 34.93 6.45 18.31
CA ALA A 428 34.63 6.81 19.70
C ALA A 428 34.65 5.55 20.59
#